data_AF-A0A2D6X2K1-F1
#
_entry.id   AF-A0A2D6X2K1-F1
#
_cell.length_a   1.000
_cell.length_b   1.000
_cell.length_c   1.000
_cell.angle_alpha   90.00
_cell.angle_beta   90.00
_cell.angle_gamma   90.00
#
_symmetry.space_group_name_H-M   'P 1'
#
loop_
_entity.id
_entity.type
_entity.pdbx_description
1 polymer ?
#
loop_
_entity_poly.entity_id
_entity_poly.type
_entity_poly.pdbx_seq_one_letter_code
_entity_poly.pdbx_strand_id
1 'polypeptide(L)'
;MPNQKTEQQQDTDAYIKWVQRDNTYTVPMVWSFIFFDMPSSAFTRRIRLHRNLRRTGCTMHSQSVYCMPYSQKTHLILKTLDESITAVQVIADEEQAYSLAETYADFIDDLFLELENKVEELEDAKALSEAHNSRGYTKRFKKMNERVERVKDVLRLFPSQEAHTRLVGLETLIDQIHERKQGTA
;
A
#
# COMPACT_ATOMS: atom_id res chain seq x y z
N MET A 1 -38.10 -10.69 27.73
CA MET A 1 -37.12 -10.48 26.64
C MET A 1 -36.22 -9.30 27.00
N PRO A 2 -35.09 -9.49 27.69
CA PRO A 2 -34.11 -8.43 27.87
C PRO A 2 -33.16 -8.41 26.68
N ASN A 3 -33.14 -7.28 25.98
CA ASN A 3 -32.36 -7.04 24.78
C ASN A 3 -30.87 -6.93 25.14
N GLN A 4 -30.03 -7.64 24.38
CA GLN A 4 -28.59 -7.70 24.55
C GLN A 4 -27.95 -6.32 24.31
N LYS A 5 -27.14 -5.85 25.26
CA LYS A 5 -26.14 -4.83 24.98
C LYS A 5 -24.98 -5.50 24.27
N THR A 6 -25.00 -5.44 22.95
CA THR A 6 -23.83 -5.74 22.14
C THR A 6 -22.94 -4.51 22.17
N GLU A 7 -21.84 -4.58 22.94
CA GLU A 7 -20.76 -3.60 22.87
C GLU A 7 -20.26 -3.57 21.43
N GLN A 8 -20.56 -2.47 20.73
CA GLN A 8 -20.00 -2.21 19.40
C GLN A 8 -18.51 -1.94 19.59
N GLN A 9 -17.72 -2.85 19.06
CA GLN A 9 -16.29 -2.72 18.86
C GLN A 9 -16.05 -1.44 18.04
N GLN A 10 -15.52 -0.39 18.67
CA GLN A 10 -15.22 0.87 18.01
C GLN A 10 -14.19 0.66 16.92
N ASP A 11 -14.61 0.94 15.69
CA ASP A 11 -13.81 0.91 14.48
C ASP A 11 -12.71 1.99 14.57
N THR A 12 -11.45 1.58 14.62
CA THR A 12 -10.28 2.46 14.82
C THR A 12 -9.94 3.33 13.60
N ASP A 13 -10.71 3.22 12.52
CA ASP A 13 -10.51 3.96 11.26
C ASP A 13 -11.30 5.30 11.22
N ALA A 14 -11.98 5.67 12.31
CA ALA A 14 -12.98 6.75 12.38
C ALA A 14 -12.48 8.22 12.26
N TYR A 15 -11.27 8.49 11.76
CA TYR A 15 -10.72 9.87 11.69
C TYR A 15 -10.33 10.35 10.29
N ILE A 16 -10.76 9.68 9.22
CA ILE A 16 -10.54 10.20 7.86
C ILE A 16 -11.67 11.17 7.50
N LYS A 17 -11.33 12.46 7.36
CA LYS A 17 -12.24 13.48 6.82
C LYS A 17 -12.11 13.52 5.30
N TRP A 18 -13.21 13.23 4.62
CA TRP A 18 -13.32 13.23 3.17
C TRP A 18 -14.08 14.47 2.71
N VAL A 19 -13.66 15.08 1.59
CA VAL A 19 -14.45 16.09 0.88
C VAL A 19 -14.81 15.56 -0.50
N GLN A 20 -16.08 15.77 -0.90
CA GLN A 20 -16.57 15.46 -2.24
C GLN A 20 -16.54 16.73 -3.09
N ARG A 21 -15.94 16.66 -4.27
CA ARG A 21 -16.16 17.63 -5.34
C ARG A 21 -16.41 16.84 -6.63
N ASP A 22 -17.46 17.23 -7.34
CA ASP A 22 -17.83 16.71 -8.66
C ASP A 22 -17.82 15.18 -8.79
N ASN A 23 -18.71 14.50 -8.07
CA ASN A 23 -19.20 13.12 -8.32
C ASN A 23 -18.20 11.99 -8.61
N THR A 24 -16.88 12.15 -8.43
CA THR A 24 -15.92 11.12 -8.87
C THR A 24 -14.84 10.74 -7.88
N TYR A 25 -14.42 11.59 -6.93
CA TYR A 25 -13.40 11.19 -5.94
C TYR A 25 -13.63 11.79 -4.54
N THR A 26 -13.47 10.97 -3.49
CA THR A 26 -13.33 11.43 -2.11
C THR A 26 -11.86 11.68 -1.82
N VAL A 27 -11.50 12.93 -1.51
CA VAL A 27 -10.11 13.31 -1.23
C VAL A 27 -9.90 13.41 0.29
N PRO A 28 -8.84 12.79 0.85
CA PRO A 28 -8.56 12.89 2.27
C PRO A 28 -8.04 14.30 2.58
N MET A 29 -8.61 14.95 3.59
CA MET A 29 -8.17 16.27 4.06
C MET A 29 -7.07 16.19 5.11
N VAL A 30 -6.90 15.02 5.72
CA VAL A 30 -5.94 14.81 6.80
C VAL A 30 -4.84 13.89 6.29
N TRP A 31 -3.61 14.36 6.38
CA TRP A 31 -2.42 13.67 5.88
C TRP A 31 -1.40 13.46 6.99
N SER A 32 -0.65 12.36 6.89
CA SER A 32 0.57 12.18 7.67
C SER A 32 1.76 12.63 6.84
N PHE A 33 2.53 13.57 7.37
CA PHE A 33 3.83 13.95 6.81
C PHE A 33 4.94 13.33 7.66
N ILE A 34 5.91 12.72 6.99
CA ILE A 34 7.00 12.00 7.60
C ILE A 34 8.31 12.63 7.16
N PHE A 35 9.09 13.06 8.14
CA PHE A 35 10.40 13.65 8.01
C PHE A 35 11.41 12.74 8.67
N PHE A 36 12.63 12.72 8.14
CA PHE A 36 13.77 12.18 8.87
C PHE A 36 14.99 13.04 8.59
N ASP A 37 15.76 13.32 9.65
CA ASP A 37 17.07 13.90 9.52
C ASP A 37 18.10 12.84 9.86
N MET A 38 18.99 12.56 8.91
CA MET A 38 20.06 11.59 9.06
C MET A 38 21.33 12.17 8.47
N PRO A 39 22.49 11.96 9.11
CA PRO A 39 23.77 12.36 8.54
C PRO A 39 24.14 11.49 7.34
N SER A 40 25.02 11.98 6.48
CA SER A 40 25.52 11.24 5.31
C SER A 40 26.19 9.91 5.68
N SER A 41 26.78 9.82 6.89
CA SER A 41 27.37 8.59 7.44
C SER A 41 26.34 7.47 7.66
N ALA A 42 25.04 7.78 7.73
CA ALA A 42 23.96 6.83 7.93
C ALA A 42 23.34 6.32 6.61
N PHE A 43 24.09 6.31 5.50
CA PHE A 43 23.60 5.97 4.16
C PHE A 43 22.80 4.65 4.09
N THR A 44 23.34 3.55 4.64
CA THR A 44 22.68 2.25 4.62
C THR A 44 21.37 2.24 5.42
N ARG A 45 21.34 2.94 6.56
CA ARG A 45 20.14 3.12 7.38
C ARG A 45 19.07 3.92 6.62
N ARG A 46 19.49 4.97 5.91
CA ARG A 46 18.62 5.77 5.03
C ARG A 46 17.98 4.94 3.93
N ILE A 47 18.75 4.12 3.22
CA ILE A 47 18.20 3.21 2.21
C ILE A 47 17.14 2.27 2.82
N ARG A 48 17.43 1.70 3.99
CA ARG A 48 16.49 0.82 4.70
C ARG A 48 15.22 1.58 5.08
N LEU A 49 15.34 2.82 5.54
CA LEU A 49 14.22 3.67 5.91
C LEU A 49 13.32 3.98 4.72
N HIS A 50 13.89 4.42 3.59
CA HIS A 50 13.13 4.66 2.35
C HIS A 50 12.32 3.43 1.92
N ARG A 51 12.91 2.23 2.01
CA ARG A 51 12.22 0.98 1.70
C ARG A 51 11.09 0.68 2.67
N ASN A 52 11.28 0.95 3.96
CA ASN A 52 10.24 0.74 4.97
C ASN A 52 9.08 1.73 4.81
N LEU A 53 9.37 3.00 4.53
CA LEU A 53 8.34 4.02 4.27
C LEU A 53 7.48 3.66 3.04
N ARG A 54 8.11 3.28 1.92
CA ARG A 54 7.37 2.78 0.75
C ARG A 54 6.52 1.56 1.08
N ARG A 55 7.00 0.63 1.92
CA ARG A 55 6.24 -0.57 2.33
C ARG A 55 5.02 -0.24 3.18
N THR A 56 5.05 0.86 3.93
CA THR A 56 3.91 1.33 4.74
C THR A 56 2.89 2.10 3.90
N GLY A 57 3.15 2.31 2.61
CA GLY A 57 2.26 3.07 1.72
C GLY A 57 2.58 4.55 1.63
N CYS A 58 3.75 4.99 2.10
CA CYS A 58 4.14 6.39 1.94
C CYS A 58 4.67 6.68 0.53
N THR A 59 4.16 7.75 -0.07
CA THR A 59 4.74 8.35 -1.27
C THR A 59 5.72 9.46 -0.89
N MET A 60 6.65 9.78 -1.78
CA MET A 60 7.64 10.83 -1.55
C MET A 60 7.10 12.15 -2.11
N HIS A 61 6.99 13.17 -1.26
CA HIS A 61 6.57 14.51 -1.66
C HIS A 61 7.78 15.39 -2.02
N SER A 62 8.87 15.31 -1.26
CA SER A 62 10.12 16.02 -1.56
C SER A 62 11.33 15.30 -0.94
N GLN A 63 12.54 15.84 -1.12
CA GLN A 63 13.77 15.21 -0.64
C GLN A 63 13.74 15.03 0.89
N SER A 64 13.52 13.80 1.35
CA SER A 64 13.35 13.40 2.76
C SER A 64 11.97 13.70 3.39
N VAL A 65 10.98 14.05 2.57
CA VAL A 65 9.58 14.21 3.01
C VAL A 65 8.69 13.18 2.33
N TYR A 66 8.01 12.42 3.16
CA TYR A 66 7.03 11.42 2.73
C TYR A 66 5.63 11.83 3.19
N CYS A 67 4.62 11.45 2.42
CA CYS A 67 3.23 11.67 2.78
C CYS A 67 2.37 10.43 2.53
N MET A 68 1.25 10.35 3.25
CA MET A 68 0.16 9.40 3.02
C MET A 68 -1.12 9.90 3.69
N PRO A 69 -2.31 9.45 3.28
CA PRO A 69 -3.55 9.72 4.01
C PRO A 69 -3.41 9.31 5.48
N TYR A 70 -3.90 10.16 6.38
CA TYR A 70 -3.81 9.90 7.81
C TYR A 70 -4.78 8.80 8.24
N SER A 71 -4.26 7.80 8.95
CA SER A 71 -5.05 6.99 9.88
C SER A 71 -4.28 6.84 11.18
N GLN A 72 -4.99 6.67 12.30
CA GLN A 72 -4.35 6.52 13.60
C GLN A 72 -3.42 5.30 13.63
N LYS A 73 -3.87 4.19 13.02
CA LYS A 73 -3.10 2.94 12.92
C LYS A 73 -1.79 3.13 12.15
N THR A 74 -1.83 3.72 10.95
CA THR A 74 -0.62 3.91 10.13
C THR A 74 0.31 4.92 10.76
N HIS A 75 -0.23 5.99 11.34
CA HIS A 75 0.54 7.00 12.03
C HIS A 75 1.34 6.45 13.22
N LEU A 76 0.78 5.49 13.97
CA LEU A 76 1.49 4.79 15.03
C LEU A 76 2.60 3.87 14.48
N ILE A 77 2.32 3.15 13.39
CA ILE A 77 3.32 2.28 12.74
C ILE A 77 4.53 3.11 12.28
N LEU A 78 4.29 4.27 11.65
CA LEU A 78 5.35 5.15 11.14
C LEU A 78 6.35 5.56 12.23
N LYS A 79 5.87 5.87 13.44
CA LYS A 79 6.72 6.26 14.58
C LYS A 79 7.60 5.13 15.10
N THR A 80 7.29 3.88 14.76
CA THR A 80 8.07 2.71 15.18
C THR A 80 9.10 2.25 14.14
N LEU A 81 9.09 2.84 12.94
CA LEU A 81 9.97 2.42 11.86
C LEU A 81 11.45 2.75 12.11
N ASP A 82 11.72 3.92 12.70
CA ASP A 82 13.06 4.40 13.03
C ASP A 82 12.97 5.57 14.02
N GLU A 83 13.89 5.67 14.97
CA GLU A 83 13.97 6.76 15.97
C GLU A 83 14.21 8.14 15.33
N SER A 84 14.74 8.21 14.11
CA SER A 84 15.00 9.48 13.41
C SER A 84 13.75 10.05 12.73
N ILE A 85 12.62 9.32 12.77
CA ILE A 85 11.38 9.75 12.12
C ILE A 85 10.63 10.76 13.01
N THR A 86 10.26 11.87 12.38
CA THR A 86 9.20 12.75 12.87
C THR A 86 7.98 12.57 11.98
N ALA A 87 6.87 12.09 12.55
CA ALA A 87 5.58 12.00 11.84
C ALA A 87 4.60 13.03 12.43
N VAL A 88 4.02 13.88 11.57
CA VAL A 88 3.06 14.91 11.96
C VAL A 88 1.76 14.74 11.19
N GLN A 89 0.65 15.06 11.85
CA GLN A 89 -0.66 15.15 11.23
C GLN A 89 -0.82 16.56 10.67
N VAL A 90 -1.24 16.65 9.41
CA VAL A 90 -1.50 17.91 8.71
C VAL A 90 -2.94 17.90 8.23
N ILE A 91 -3.66 18.99 8.46
CA ILE A 91 -4.95 19.25 7.82
C ILE A 91 -4.64 20.15 6.62
N ALA A 92 -4.75 19.58 5.43
CA ALA A 92 -4.54 20.30 4.18
C ALA A 92 -5.75 21.19 3.88
N ASP A 93 -5.53 22.34 3.25
CA ASP A 93 -6.62 23.03 2.56
C ASP A 93 -7.03 22.25 1.30
N GLU A 94 -8.10 22.70 0.65
CA GLU A 94 -8.67 21.98 -0.49
C GLU A 94 -7.69 21.86 -1.67
N GLU A 95 -6.98 22.93 -2.01
CA GLU A 95 -6.01 22.94 -3.12
C GLU A 95 -4.82 22.00 -2.82
N GLN A 96 -4.29 22.06 -1.60
CA GLN A 96 -3.24 21.16 -1.12
C GLN A 96 -3.70 19.70 -1.11
N ALA A 97 -4.93 19.44 -0.67
CA ALA A 97 -5.46 18.09 -0.60
C ALA A 97 -5.57 17.45 -1.99
N TYR A 98 -5.98 18.22 -3.01
CA TYR A 98 -5.99 17.73 -4.39
C TYR A 98 -4.58 17.43 -4.91
N SER A 99 -3.63 18.35 -4.74
CA SER A 99 -2.25 18.13 -5.19
C SER A 99 -1.61 16.89 -4.53
N LEU A 100 -1.88 16.68 -3.25
CA LEU A 100 -1.44 15.48 -2.52
C LEU A 100 -2.14 14.22 -3.04
N ALA A 101 -3.43 14.30 -3.34
CA ALA A 101 -4.19 13.18 -3.88
C ALA A 101 -3.73 12.77 -5.29
N GLU A 102 -3.43 13.72 -6.17
CA GLU A 102 -2.83 13.46 -7.48
C GLU A 102 -1.49 12.73 -7.34
N THR A 103 -0.59 13.26 -6.50
CA THR A 103 0.71 12.63 -6.22
C THR A 103 0.56 11.21 -5.64
N TYR A 104 -0.48 10.99 -4.83
CA TYR A 104 -0.75 9.68 -4.23
C TYR A 104 -1.40 8.72 -5.22
N ALA A 105 -2.19 9.21 -6.18
CA ALA A 105 -2.73 8.42 -7.28
C ALA A 105 -1.60 7.90 -8.19
N ASP A 106 -0.65 8.77 -8.57
CA ASP A 106 0.54 8.35 -9.33
C ASP A 106 1.33 7.24 -8.61
N PHE A 107 1.45 7.35 -7.27
CA PHE A 107 2.07 6.30 -6.46
C PHE A 107 1.30 4.98 -6.51
N ILE A 108 -0.03 5.02 -6.49
CA ILE A 108 -0.86 3.81 -6.62
C ILE A 108 -0.65 3.19 -8.00
N ASP A 109 -0.58 3.98 -9.06
CA ASP A 109 -0.30 3.49 -10.40
C ASP A 109 1.08 2.84 -10.52
N ASP A 110 2.11 3.46 -9.91
CA ASP A 110 3.44 2.88 -9.80
C ASP A 110 3.42 1.52 -9.06
N LEU A 111 2.62 1.39 -7.99
CA LEU A 111 2.47 0.13 -7.27
C LEU A 111 1.83 -0.94 -8.13
N PHE A 112 0.80 -0.59 -8.93
CA PHE A 112 0.18 -1.55 -9.83
C PHE A 112 1.11 -1.96 -10.96
N LEU A 113 1.87 -1.03 -11.55
CA LEU A 113 2.87 -1.35 -12.55
C LEU A 113 3.94 -2.29 -11.98
N GLU A 114 4.42 -2.04 -10.74
CA GLU A 114 5.32 -2.99 -10.06
C GLU A 114 4.65 -4.36 -9.87
N LEU A 115 3.38 -4.39 -9.48
CA LEU A 115 2.64 -5.63 -9.24
C LEU A 115 2.47 -6.45 -10.52
N GLU A 116 2.07 -5.81 -11.61
CA GLU A 116 1.91 -6.41 -12.95
C GLU A 116 3.22 -7.04 -13.44
N ASN A 117 4.32 -6.31 -13.39
CA ASN A 117 5.66 -6.84 -13.71
C ASN A 117 6.01 -8.07 -12.84
N LYS A 118 5.57 -8.08 -11.58
CA LYS A 118 5.81 -9.24 -10.69
C LYS A 118 4.89 -10.42 -11.00
N VAL A 119 3.72 -10.20 -11.58
CA VAL A 119 2.82 -11.27 -12.03
C VAL A 119 3.44 -11.99 -13.23
N GLU A 120 4.00 -11.24 -14.18
CA GLU A 120 4.77 -11.82 -15.30
C GLU A 120 5.96 -12.66 -14.79
N GLU A 121 6.77 -12.13 -13.87
CA GLU A 121 7.88 -12.88 -13.25
C GLU A 121 7.41 -14.14 -12.48
N LEU A 122 6.17 -14.13 -11.97
CA LEU A 122 5.59 -15.27 -11.26
C LEU A 122 5.15 -16.36 -12.25
N GLU A 123 4.57 -15.97 -13.39
CA GLU A 123 4.21 -16.87 -14.48
C GLU A 123 5.44 -17.57 -15.07
N ASP A 124 6.50 -16.82 -15.37
CA ASP A 124 7.79 -17.38 -15.82
C ASP A 124 8.35 -18.37 -14.79
N ALA A 125 8.32 -18.00 -13.51
CA ALA A 125 8.80 -18.87 -12.45
C ALA A 125 7.95 -20.13 -12.28
N LYS A 126 6.64 -20.05 -12.52
CA LYS A 126 5.73 -21.21 -12.52
C LYS A 126 6.10 -22.15 -13.66
N ALA A 127 6.23 -21.66 -14.89
CA ALA A 127 6.61 -22.47 -16.05
C ALA A 127 7.96 -23.18 -15.84
N LEU A 128 8.97 -22.47 -15.31
CA LEU A 128 10.27 -23.07 -15.00
C LEU A 128 10.23 -24.07 -13.84
N SER A 129 9.34 -23.88 -12.87
CA SER A 129 9.16 -24.80 -11.74
C SER A 129 8.53 -26.13 -12.14
N GLU A 130 7.89 -26.20 -13.29
CA GLU A 130 7.35 -27.45 -13.84
C GLU A 130 8.46 -28.30 -14.46
N ALA A 131 9.57 -27.67 -14.89
CA ALA A 131 10.78 -28.35 -15.39
C ALA A 131 11.84 -28.63 -14.30
N HIS A 132 11.83 -27.89 -13.19
CA HIS A 132 12.87 -27.91 -12.15
C HIS A 132 12.31 -27.83 -10.71
N ASN A 133 13.16 -27.62 -9.70
CA ASN A 133 12.75 -27.53 -8.30
C ASN A 133 11.78 -26.34 -8.03
N SER A 134 10.63 -26.63 -7.44
CA SER A 134 9.54 -25.68 -7.16
C SER A 134 9.81 -24.65 -6.07
N ARG A 135 10.91 -24.78 -5.30
CA ARG A 135 11.24 -23.87 -4.19
C ARG A 135 11.33 -22.39 -4.61
N GLY A 136 11.81 -22.12 -5.83
CA GLY A 136 11.90 -20.77 -6.37
C GLY A 136 10.54 -20.11 -6.58
N TYR A 137 9.60 -20.88 -7.14
CA TYR A 137 8.22 -20.45 -7.38
C TYR A 137 7.47 -20.19 -6.06
N THR A 138 7.49 -21.13 -5.11
CA THR A 138 6.78 -20.96 -3.82
C THR A 138 7.18 -19.69 -3.08
N LYS A 139 8.48 -19.35 -3.11
CA LYS A 139 9.00 -18.12 -2.49
C LYS A 139 8.49 -16.87 -3.20
N ARG A 140 8.38 -16.88 -4.53
CA ARG A 140 7.85 -15.76 -5.32
C ARG A 140 6.35 -15.61 -5.09
N PHE A 141 5.59 -16.70 -5.08
CA PHE A 141 4.16 -16.70 -4.79
C PHE A 141 3.85 -16.10 -3.41
N LYS A 142 4.56 -16.53 -2.35
CA LYS A 142 4.40 -15.92 -1.02
C LYS A 142 4.65 -14.41 -1.04
N LYS A 143 5.73 -13.98 -1.71
CA LYS A 143 6.04 -12.54 -1.84
C LYS A 143 5.01 -11.78 -2.66
N MET A 144 4.37 -12.43 -3.63
CA MET A 144 3.29 -11.84 -4.40
C MET A 144 2.10 -11.53 -3.50
N ASN A 145 1.65 -12.49 -2.70
CA ASN A 145 0.54 -12.27 -1.75
C ASN A 145 0.85 -11.15 -0.75
N GLU A 146 2.09 -11.10 -0.24
CA GLU A 146 2.55 -9.99 0.62
C GLU A 146 2.50 -8.61 -0.08
N ARG A 147 2.57 -8.55 -1.41
CA ARG A 147 2.47 -7.31 -2.18
C ARG A 147 1.02 -6.93 -2.42
N VAL A 148 0.18 -7.90 -2.79
CA VAL A 148 -1.27 -7.71 -2.92
C VAL A 148 -1.86 -7.14 -1.62
N GLU A 149 -1.52 -7.72 -0.47
CA GLU A 149 -2.00 -7.21 0.83
C GLU A 149 -1.54 -5.76 1.11
N ARG A 150 -0.35 -5.36 0.66
CA ARG A 150 0.09 -3.96 0.79
C ARG A 150 -0.74 -3.02 -0.07
N VAL A 151 -1.07 -3.42 -1.30
CA VAL A 151 -1.95 -2.61 -2.16
C VAL A 151 -3.33 -2.51 -1.52
N LYS A 152 -3.88 -3.59 -0.94
CA LYS A 152 -5.14 -3.53 -0.18
C LYS A 152 -5.08 -2.52 0.96
N ASP A 153 -3.99 -2.53 1.74
CA ASP A 153 -3.81 -1.57 2.84
C ASP A 153 -3.73 -0.11 2.33
N VAL A 154 -3.08 0.13 1.19
CA VAL A 154 -3.06 1.45 0.54
C VAL A 154 -4.46 1.86 0.07
N LEU A 155 -5.21 0.96 -0.58
CA LEU A 155 -6.57 1.25 -1.08
C LEU A 155 -7.60 1.43 0.05
N ARG A 156 -7.38 0.86 1.23
CA ARG A 156 -8.20 1.17 2.42
C ARG A 156 -8.06 2.64 2.84
N LEU A 157 -6.87 3.21 2.67
CA LEU A 157 -6.57 4.61 3.03
C LEU A 157 -6.93 5.58 1.91
N PHE A 158 -6.97 5.10 0.68
CA PHE A 158 -7.30 5.88 -0.51
C PHE A 158 -8.22 5.05 -1.44
N PRO A 159 -9.53 4.99 -1.13
CA PRO A 159 -10.47 4.18 -1.89
C PRO A 159 -10.60 4.67 -3.34
N SER A 160 -10.42 3.75 -4.28
CA SER A 160 -10.66 3.99 -5.71
C SER A 160 -11.32 2.76 -6.31
N GLN A 161 -12.48 2.94 -6.93
CA GLN A 161 -13.23 1.85 -7.55
C GLN A 161 -12.47 1.22 -8.72
N GLU A 162 -11.79 2.05 -9.51
CA GLU A 162 -10.94 1.61 -10.60
C GLU A 162 -9.77 0.76 -10.08
N ALA A 163 -9.05 1.25 -9.06
CA ALA A 163 -7.96 0.53 -8.44
C ALA A 163 -8.42 -0.80 -7.82
N HIS A 164 -9.58 -0.82 -7.16
CA HIS A 164 -10.16 -2.06 -6.64
C HIS A 164 -10.46 -3.08 -7.75
N THR A 165 -11.03 -2.62 -8.86
CA THR A 165 -11.33 -3.48 -10.02
C THR A 165 -10.04 -4.05 -10.61
N ARG A 166 -9.00 -3.22 -10.77
CA ARG A 166 -7.68 -3.63 -11.24
C ARG A 166 -7.04 -4.66 -10.32
N LEU A 167 -7.11 -4.46 -8.99
CA LEU A 167 -6.57 -5.39 -8.00
C LEU A 167 -7.27 -6.75 -8.05
N VAL A 168 -8.61 -6.79 -8.13
CA VAL A 168 -9.36 -8.05 -8.24
C VAL A 168 -8.99 -8.81 -9.52
N GLY A 169 -8.78 -8.10 -10.63
CA GLY A 169 -8.28 -8.70 -11.86
C GLY A 169 -6.91 -9.35 -11.68
N LEU A 170 -5.98 -8.68 -11.01
CA LEU A 170 -4.65 -9.23 -10.70
C LEU A 170 -4.70 -10.42 -9.75
N GLU A 171 -5.52 -10.37 -8.71
CA GLU A 171 -5.72 -11.50 -7.79
C GLU A 171 -6.23 -12.74 -8.54
N THR A 172 -7.21 -12.55 -9.43
CA THR A 172 -7.73 -13.62 -10.29
C THR A 172 -6.63 -14.22 -11.17
N LEU A 173 -5.78 -13.39 -11.77
CA LEU A 173 -4.64 -13.86 -12.58
C LEU A 173 -3.62 -14.64 -11.74
N ILE A 174 -3.31 -14.15 -10.54
CA ILE A 174 -2.37 -14.81 -9.61
C ILE A 174 -2.89 -16.19 -9.22
N ASP A 175 -4.18 -16.31 -8.91
CA ASP A 175 -4.82 -17.58 -8.56
C ASP A 175 -4.82 -18.53 -9.76
N GLN A 176 -5.11 -18.05 -10.96
CA GLN A 176 -5.02 -18.86 -12.19
C GLN A 176 -3.61 -19.39 -12.44
N ILE A 177 -2.56 -18.57 -12.27
CA ILE A 177 -1.16 -19.02 -12.37
C ILE A 177 -0.87 -20.10 -11.33
N HIS A 178 -1.41 -19.96 -10.12
CA HIS A 178 -1.22 -20.94 -9.06
C HIS A 178 -1.89 -22.27 -9.36
N GLU A 179 -3.15 -22.20 -9.77
CA GLU A 179 -4.04 -23.33 -10.01
C GLU A 179 -3.77 -24.08 -11.31
N ARG A 180 -3.01 -23.50 -12.26
CA ARG A 180 -2.48 -24.25 -13.41
C ARG A 180 -1.75 -25.50 -12.90
N LYS A 181 -2.47 -26.63 -12.92
CA LYS A 181 -1.97 -28.00 -12.87
C LYS A 181 -1.93 -28.50 -14.30
N GLN A 182 -0.91 -29.30 -14.60
CA GLN A 182 -0.62 -29.88 -15.91
C GLN A 182 -1.89 -30.22 -16.70
N GLY A 183 -2.02 -29.61 -17.88
CA GLY A 183 -2.61 -30.32 -19.01
C GLY A 183 -1.74 -31.55 -19.23
N THR A 184 -2.32 -32.72 -18.98
CA THR A 184 -1.79 -34.02 -19.36
C THR A 184 -1.30 -33.98 -20.80
N ALA A 185 0.02 -34.13 -20.98
CA ALA A 185 0.62 -34.60 -22.23
C ALA A 185 0.63 -36.12 -22.24
#